data_AF-A0AAU7A0U5-F1
#
_entry.id   AF-A0AAU7A0U5-F1
#
_cell.length_a   1.000
_cell.length_b   1.000
_cell.length_c   1.000
_cell.angle_alpha   90.00
_cell.angle_beta   90.00
_cell.angle_gamma   90.00
#
_symmetry.space_group_name_H-M   'P 1'
#
loop_
_entity.id
_entity.type
_entity.pdbx_description
1 polymer ?
#
loop_
_entity_poly.entity_id
_entity_poly.type
_entity_poly.pdbx_seq_one_letter_code
_entity_poly.pdbx_strand_id
1 'polypeptide(L)'
;MRRPTTGYRLATCAAVLTVAGSLAACGPESAPGVQAPPAVSATASSSASGGSSTSGGGSSSSGGSSSGATGADAGQCSAAGTNYGPQYSTTVALKSFGTAATINDQYDRKIEVSAQAPRVVSSPAERAPDDGYEYVAIDVRASLLKGSSFYFSYISFSLFDPARTACAAKSFSNVIPSSQQLNGVSMSDTVKEGSGTLIFQVKAGSDLKQLTLLFSSTSSGAATAGWKS
;
A
#
# COMPACT_ATOMS: atom_id res chain seq x y z
N MET A 1 47.54 -8.86 -34.77
CA MET A 1 47.90 -10.23 -34.37
C MET A 1 46.90 -10.73 -33.33
N ARG A 2 46.30 -11.89 -33.59
CA ARG A 2 45.36 -12.61 -32.72
C ARG A 2 46.12 -13.25 -31.54
N ARG A 3 45.53 -13.28 -30.33
CA ARG A 3 45.15 -14.53 -29.64
C ARG A 3 44.24 -14.27 -28.43
N PRO A 4 43.31 -15.19 -28.13
CA PRO A 4 42.28 -15.11 -27.09
C PRO A 4 42.68 -15.88 -25.82
N THR A 5 42.02 -15.58 -24.69
CA THR A 5 41.99 -16.43 -23.50
C THR A 5 40.60 -16.38 -22.89
N THR A 6 39.79 -17.41 -23.14
CA THR A 6 39.52 -18.56 -22.24
C THR A 6 38.40 -18.24 -21.26
N GLY A 7 37.21 -18.74 -21.59
CA GLY A 7 36.06 -18.75 -20.69
C GLY A 7 36.20 -19.80 -19.60
N TYR A 8 35.48 -19.57 -18.50
CA TYR A 8 35.10 -20.61 -17.55
C TYR A 8 33.58 -20.56 -17.39
N ARG A 9 32.92 -21.60 -17.88
CA ARG A 9 31.59 -21.99 -17.42
C ARG A 9 31.80 -22.88 -16.20
N LEU A 10 31.23 -22.50 -15.05
CA LEU A 10 30.89 -23.46 -14.02
C LEU A 10 29.37 -23.58 -13.97
N ALA A 11 28.90 -24.73 -14.47
CA ALA A 11 27.63 -25.32 -14.11
C ALA A 11 27.92 -26.29 -12.96
N THR A 12 27.24 -26.19 -11.82
CA THR A 12 27.12 -27.34 -10.92
C THR A 12 25.86 -27.26 -10.06
N CYS A 13 24.99 -28.22 -10.36
CA CYS A 13 24.10 -29.02 -9.52
C CYS A 13 23.09 -28.38 -8.56
N ALA A 14 21.83 -28.73 -8.86
CA ALA A 14 20.72 -28.88 -7.95
C ALA A 14 21.07 -29.71 -6.70
N ALA A 15 20.47 -29.32 -5.57
CA ALA A 15 20.22 -30.20 -4.45
C ALA A 15 18.72 -30.14 -4.15
N VAL A 16 18.01 -31.19 -4.57
CA VAL A 16 16.68 -31.55 -4.08
C VAL A 16 16.87 -32.10 -2.68
N LEU A 17 16.29 -31.46 -1.66
CA LEU A 17 16.19 -32.04 -0.33
C LEU A 17 14.75 -32.47 -0.09
N THR A 18 14.50 -33.76 -0.24
CA THR A 18 13.31 -34.46 0.24
C THR A 18 13.53 -34.78 1.72
N VAL A 19 12.66 -34.31 2.61
CA VAL A 19 12.54 -34.86 3.96
C VAL A 19 11.15 -35.45 4.12
N ALA A 20 11.13 -36.77 4.25
CA ALA A 20 10.00 -37.58 4.67
C ALA A 20 10.16 -37.94 6.17
N GLY A 21 9.03 -38.15 6.84
CA GLY A 21 8.93 -38.69 8.21
C GLY A 21 8.19 -37.73 9.14
N SER A 22 7.13 -38.09 9.87
CA SER A 22 6.58 -39.41 10.20
C SER A 22 5.12 -39.29 10.66
N LEU A 23 4.33 -40.32 10.38
CA LEU A 23 3.00 -40.59 10.92
C LEU A 23 3.10 -41.23 12.33
N ALA A 24 2.33 -40.72 13.30
CA ALA A 24 1.74 -41.37 14.48
C ALA A 24 1.20 -40.23 15.38
N ALA A 25 0.04 -40.25 16.04
CA ALA A 25 -0.75 -41.37 16.55
C ALA A 25 -2.23 -40.98 16.68
N CYS A 26 -3.07 -42.02 16.70
CA CYS A 26 -4.49 -41.98 17.05
C CYS A 26 -4.73 -41.55 18.50
N GLY A 27 -5.86 -40.87 18.71
CA GLY A 27 -6.57 -40.83 19.99
C GLY A 27 -7.99 -40.27 19.79
N PRO A 28 -9.05 -41.06 19.95
CA PRO A 28 -10.41 -40.56 20.04
C PRO A 28 -10.84 -40.51 21.50
N GLU A 29 -11.14 -39.34 22.06
CA GLU A 29 -11.94 -39.27 23.27
C GLU A 29 -12.73 -37.95 23.39
N SER A 30 -14.04 -38.09 23.16
CA SER A 30 -15.16 -37.43 23.86
C SER A 30 -15.32 -35.90 23.82
N ALA A 31 -16.34 -35.46 23.06
CA ALA A 31 -17.19 -34.29 23.39
C ALA A 31 -18.11 -34.65 24.59
N PRO A 32 -18.74 -33.72 25.36
CA PRO A 32 -19.58 -32.62 24.84
C PRO A 32 -19.56 -31.30 25.65
N GLY A 33 -20.00 -30.21 25.02
CA GLY A 33 -20.20 -28.93 25.71
C GLY A 33 -20.79 -27.87 24.80
N VAL A 34 -22.04 -28.05 24.39
CA VAL A 34 -22.83 -27.00 23.72
C VAL A 34 -23.38 -26.09 24.79
N GLN A 35 -22.87 -24.87 24.90
CA GLN A 35 -23.48 -23.81 25.71
C GLN A 35 -24.18 -22.81 24.79
N ALA A 36 -25.50 -22.73 24.94
CA ALA A 36 -26.38 -21.85 24.18
C ALA A 36 -26.13 -20.36 24.52
N PRO A 37 -26.34 -19.44 23.56
CA PRO A 37 -26.32 -18.01 23.83
C PRO A 37 -27.56 -17.57 24.64
N PRO A 38 -27.44 -16.59 25.55
CA PRO A 38 -28.60 -16.01 26.20
C PRO A 38 -29.42 -15.18 25.21
N ALA A 39 -30.73 -15.42 25.20
CA ALA A 39 -31.73 -14.57 24.58
C ALA A 39 -31.79 -13.23 25.32
N VAL A 40 -31.68 -12.12 24.59
CA VAL A 40 -32.07 -10.80 25.08
C VAL A 40 -33.27 -10.31 24.29
N SER A 41 -34.30 -10.00 25.05
CA SER A 41 -35.65 -9.65 24.65
C SER A 41 -35.71 -8.39 23.79
N ALA A 42 -36.65 -8.42 22.85
CA ALA A 42 -37.16 -7.25 22.15
C ALA A 42 -37.79 -6.25 23.14
N THR A 43 -37.42 -4.98 23.01
CA THR A 43 -38.24 -3.87 23.49
C THR A 43 -38.79 -3.16 22.26
N ALA A 44 -40.07 -3.42 21.98
CA ALA A 44 -40.89 -2.54 21.16
C ALA A 44 -41.40 -1.39 22.04
N SER A 45 -41.24 -0.16 21.58
CA SER A 45 -42.07 0.97 21.99
C SER A 45 -42.46 1.79 20.77
N SER A 46 -43.72 2.14 20.75
CA SER A 46 -44.57 2.52 19.64
C SER A 46 -44.69 4.04 19.43
N SER A 47 -44.71 4.45 18.16
CA SER A 47 -45.59 5.45 17.50
C SER A 47 -45.84 6.86 18.07
N ALA A 48 -45.61 7.88 17.21
CA ALA A 48 -46.54 8.99 16.85
C ALA A 48 -45.92 9.78 15.67
N SER A 49 -46.41 9.79 14.41
CA SER A 49 -47.61 10.40 13.78
C SER A 49 -47.57 11.94 13.56
N GLY A 50 -47.74 12.34 12.28
CA GLY A 50 -48.17 13.67 11.80
C GLY A 50 -47.04 14.55 11.23
N GLY A 51 -47.09 15.14 10.04
CA GLY A 51 -48.15 15.28 9.04
C GLY A 51 -47.58 15.87 7.74
N SER A 52 -48.34 15.74 6.66
CA SER A 52 -48.02 16.23 5.31
C SER A 52 -48.71 17.59 5.06
N SER A 53 -48.10 18.48 4.25
CA SER A 53 -48.79 19.41 3.33
C SER A 53 -47.79 20.18 2.42
N THR A 54 -47.74 19.77 1.16
CA THR A 54 -47.80 20.54 -0.12
C THR A 54 -47.22 21.96 -0.30
N SER A 55 -46.29 22.04 -1.26
CA SER A 55 -46.16 22.91 -2.46
C SER A 55 -46.08 24.44 -2.38
N GLY A 56 -45.05 24.99 -3.05
CA GLY A 56 -45.03 26.36 -3.59
C GLY A 56 -43.64 26.70 -4.15
N GLY A 57 -43.54 26.90 -5.47
CA GLY A 57 -42.29 27.16 -6.18
C GLY A 57 -41.69 28.56 -5.97
N GLY A 58 -40.47 28.74 -6.45
CA GLY A 58 -39.78 30.03 -6.51
C GLY A 58 -38.33 29.88 -6.95
N SER A 59 -38.07 30.12 -8.24
CA SER A 59 -36.73 30.29 -8.79
C SER A 59 -36.09 31.56 -8.22
N SER A 60 -34.88 31.44 -7.67
CA SER A 60 -33.91 32.54 -7.66
C SER A 60 -32.52 32.03 -7.28
N SER A 61 -31.59 32.34 -8.17
CA SER A 61 -30.14 32.29 -8.02
C SER A 61 -29.64 33.03 -6.78
N SER A 62 -28.78 32.38 -6.01
CA SER A 62 -27.73 33.04 -5.22
C SER A 62 -26.66 32.02 -4.84
N GLY A 63 -25.41 32.45 -5.00
CA GLY A 63 -24.23 31.64 -4.72
C GLY A 63 -24.23 31.11 -3.30
N GLY A 64 -24.19 29.79 -3.18
CA GLY A 64 -23.82 29.11 -1.96
C GLY A 64 -22.35 28.75 -2.05
N SER A 65 -21.51 29.56 -1.41
CA SER A 65 -20.15 29.17 -1.04
C SER A 65 -20.26 27.88 -0.23
N SER A 66 -20.00 26.75 -0.88
CA SER A 66 -19.83 25.49 -0.17
C SER A 66 -18.51 25.60 0.59
N SER A 67 -18.62 25.95 1.87
CA SER A 67 -17.67 25.54 2.90
C SER A 67 -17.67 24.02 2.96
N GLY A 68 -17.00 23.40 1.99
CA GLY A 68 -16.68 21.97 1.96
C GLY A 68 -15.32 21.80 2.60
N ALA A 69 -15.27 20.99 3.66
CA ALA A 69 -14.11 20.75 4.50
C ALA A 69 -12.81 20.62 3.70
N THR A 70 -11.78 21.36 4.12
CA THR A 70 -10.37 21.11 3.80
C THR A 70 -9.92 19.78 4.40
N GLY A 71 -10.44 18.68 3.87
CA GLY A 71 -9.76 17.39 3.95
C GLY A 71 -8.69 17.43 2.88
N ALA A 72 -7.42 17.45 3.27
CA ALA A 72 -6.33 17.34 2.31
C ALA A 72 -6.59 16.16 1.36
N ASP A 73 -6.56 16.40 0.05
CA ASP A 73 -6.71 15.45 -1.05
C ASP A 73 -5.71 14.28 -0.94
N ALA A 74 -5.97 13.37 -0.01
CA ALA A 74 -5.13 12.21 0.26
C ALA A 74 -5.21 11.29 -0.96
N GLY A 75 -4.20 11.36 -1.83
CA GLY A 75 -4.08 10.52 -3.01
C GLY A 75 -3.59 11.25 -4.26
N GLN A 76 -3.88 12.56 -4.39
CA GLN A 76 -3.49 13.34 -5.56
C GLN A 76 -2.05 13.83 -5.45
N CYS A 77 -1.41 14.05 -6.60
CA CYS A 77 -0.14 14.76 -6.68
C CYS A 77 -0.37 16.24 -6.37
N SER A 78 0.23 16.76 -5.29
CA SER A 78 0.09 18.15 -4.88
C SER A 78 1.44 18.80 -4.60
N ALA A 79 1.58 20.05 -5.03
CA ALA A 79 2.76 20.88 -4.77
C ALA A 79 2.96 21.16 -3.27
N ALA A 80 1.91 21.01 -2.45
CA ALA A 80 2.00 21.12 -0.99
C ALA A 80 2.82 19.98 -0.35
N GLY A 81 3.18 18.95 -1.12
CA GLY A 81 3.91 17.78 -0.63
C GLY A 81 3.04 16.82 0.17
N THR A 82 3.61 15.68 0.55
CA THR A 82 2.97 14.72 1.47
C THR A 82 3.39 15.06 2.90
N ASN A 83 2.45 15.30 3.81
CA ASN A 83 2.75 15.47 5.25
C ASN A 83 3.33 14.20 5.88
N TYR A 84 3.05 13.04 5.28
CA TYR A 84 3.46 11.72 5.75
C TYR A 84 3.97 10.93 4.54
N GLY A 85 5.28 10.99 4.29
CA GLY A 85 5.92 10.35 3.15
C GLY A 85 7.34 10.88 2.91
N PRO A 86 8.23 10.10 2.25
CA PRO A 86 9.54 10.58 1.87
C PRO A 86 9.45 11.81 0.96
N GLN A 87 10.33 12.78 1.20
CA GLN A 87 10.50 13.94 0.33
C GLN A 87 11.32 13.57 -0.90
N TYR A 88 11.14 14.33 -1.99
CA TYR A 88 11.94 14.10 -3.19
C TYR A 88 13.42 14.25 -2.87
N SER A 89 14.22 13.26 -3.26
CA SER A 89 15.66 13.27 -3.04
C SER A 89 16.40 12.90 -4.31
N THR A 90 17.43 13.68 -4.64
CA THR A 90 18.38 13.38 -5.72
C THR A 90 19.58 12.57 -5.24
N THR A 91 19.73 12.36 -3.93
CA THR A 91 20.88 11.66 -3.35
C THR A 91 20.66 10.14 -3.27
N VAL A 92 19.41 9.70 -3.36
CA VAL A 92 19.05 8.28 -3.34
C VAL A 92 19.27 7.69 -4.73
N ALA A 93 20.08 6.63 -4.81
CA ALA A 93 20.23 5.87 -6.03
C ALA A 93 18.90 5.19 -6.39
N LEU A 94 18.40 5.48 -7.59
CA LEU A 94 17.17 4.88 -8.10
C LEU A 94 17.47 3.53 -8.75
N LYS A 95 16.67 2.52 -8.40
CA LYS A 95 16.70 1.19 -9.00
C LYS A 95 15.60 1.04 -10.04
N SER A 96 15.73 0.06 -10.93
CA SER A 96 14.61 -0.35 -11.77
C SER A 96 13.52 -1.00 -10.92
N PHE A 97 12.26 -0.74 -11.24
CA PHE A 97 11.15 -1.53 -10.70
C PHE A 97 11.37 -3.04 -10.91
N GLY A 98 10.91 -3.84 -9.97
CA GLY A 98 11.18 -5.29 -9.88
C GLY A 98 12.51 -5.65 -9.21
N THR A 99 13.36 -4.67 -8.90
CA THR A 99 14.66 -4.90 -8.22
C THR A 99 14.58 -4.57 -6.74
N ALA A 100 15.16 -5.44 -5.91
CA ALA A 100 15.25 -5.22 -4.47
C ALA A 100 16.33 -4.18 -4.10
N ALA A 101 16.05 -3.40 -3.07
CA ALA A 101 16.95 -2.47 -2.39
C ALA A 101 17.23 -2.98 -0.98
N THR A 102 18.50 -3.22 -0.67
CA THR A 102 18.94 -3.52 0.68
C THR A 102 19.31 -2.23 1.40
N ILE A 103 18.69 -1.98 2.54
CA ILE A 103 18.80 -0.75 3.31
C ILE A 103 19.34 -1.12 4.68
N ASN A 104 20.45 -0.49 5.05
CA ASN A 104 20.91 -0.45 6.43
C ASN A 104 20.48 0.89 7.01
N ASP A 105 19.67 0.88 8.06
CA ASP A 105 19.19 2.13 8.64
C ASP A 105 19.94 2.53 9.92
N GLN A 106 19.56 3.68 10.47
CA GLN A 106 20.17 4.27 11.65
C GLN A 106 20.04 3.45 12.94
N TYR A 107 19.20 2.40 12.95
CA TYR A 107 18.98 1.52 14.10
C TYR A 107 19.68 0.17 13.91
N ASP A 108 20.65 0.08 12.99
CA ASP A 108 21.36 -1.16 12.63
C ASP A 108 20.41 -2.29 12.16
N ARG A 109 19.27 -1.88 11.57
CA ARG A 109 18.35 -2.80 10.92
C ARG A 109 18.76 -2.97 9.47
N LYS A 110 18.67 -4.20 8.97
CA LYS A 110 18.85 -4.53 7.56
C LYS A 110 17.52 -4.93 6.97
N ILE A 111 17.02 -4.16 6.02
CA ILE A 111 15.71 -4.35 5.40
C ILE A 111 15.94 -4.51 3.90
N GLU A 112 15.30 -5.48 3.30
CA GLU A 112 15.21 -5.58 1.84
C GLU A 112 13.83 -5.15 1.41
N VAL A 113 13.73 -4.20 0.47
CA VAL A 113 12.46 -3.68 -0.04
C VAL A 113 12.45 -3.81 -1.55
N SER A 114 11.32 -4.20 -2.13
CA SER A 114 11.12 -4.20 -3.59
C SER A 114 9.77 -3.60 -3.94
N ALA A 115 9.71 -3.00 -5.12
CA ALA A 115 8.49 -2.43 -5.69
C ALA A 115 8.35 -2.94 -7.13
N GLN A 116 7.16 -3.40 -7.50
CA GLN A 116 6.81 -3.77 -8.87
C GLN A 116 6.51 -2.53 -9.71
N ALA A 117 6.50 -2.68 -11.03
CA ALA A 117 6.18 -1.56 -11.91
C ALA A 117 4.75 -1.03 -11.65
N PRO A 118 4.53 0.29 -11.76
CA PRO A 118 3.21 0.88 -11.62
C PRO A 118 2.25 0.37 -12.71
N ARG A 119 0.99 0.16 -12.33
CA ARG A 119 -0.10 -0.21 -13.25
C ARG A 119 -1.34 0.65 -13.00
N VAL A 120 -2.04 1.03 -14.06
CA VAL A 120 -3.37 1.63 -13.92
C VAL A 120 -4.33 0.56 -13.41
N VAL A 121 -5.19 0.93 -12.46
CA VAL A 121 -6.25 0.06 -11.96
C VAL A 121 -7.61 0.70 -12.20
N SER A 122 -8.54 -0.09 -12.73
CA SER A 122 -9.91 0.33 -12.94
C SER A 122 -10.63 0.43 -11.60
N SER A 123 -11.44 1.46 -11.45
CA SER A 123 -12.35 1.61 -10.33
C SER A 123 -13.80 1.49 -10.82
N PRO A 124 -14.71 0.84 -10.07
CA PRO A 124 -16.13 0.90 -10.39
C PRO A 124 -16.60 2.37 -10.38
N ALA A 125 -17.61 2.70 -11.21
CA ALA A 125 -18.02 4.08 -11.48
C ALA A 125 -18.35 4.90 -10.21
N GLU A 126 -18.91 4.26 -9.18
CA GLU A 126 -19.21 4.88 -7.88
C GLU A 126 -17.98 5.29 -7.06
N ARG A 127 -16.79 4.91 -7.53
CA ARG A 127 -15.49 5.09 -6.87
C ARG A 127 -14.47 5.63 -7.85
N ALA A 128 -14.93 6.30 -8.91
CA ALA A 128 -14.08 6.87 -9.94
C ALA A 128 -12.97 7.75 -9.32
N PRO A 129 -11.80 7.82 -9.96
CA PRO A 129 -10.81 8.83 -9.62
C PRO A 129 -11.41 10.23 -9.76
N ASP A 130 -10.75 11.22 -9.17
CA ASP A 130 -11.15 12.61 -9.34
C ASP A 130 -11.06 13.00 -10.83
N ASP A 131 -11.82 14.01 -11.23
CA ASP A 131 -11.98 14.34 -12.65
C ASP A 131 -10.62 14.68 -13.30
N GLY A 132 -10.25 13.94 -14.35
CA GLY A 132 -8.94 14.06 -15.00
C GLY A 132 -7.78 13.28 -14.34
N TYR A 133 -8.08 12.42 -13.35
CA TYR A 133 -7.10 11.54 -12.70
C TYR A 133 -7.38 10.06 -12.98
N GLU A 134 -6.41 9.20 -12.68
CA GLU A 134 -6.53 7.76 -12.69
C GLU A 134 -5.82 7.12 -11.49
N TYR A 135 -6.28 5.94 -11.07
CA TYR A 135 -5.64 5.20 -10.00
C TYR A 135 -4.47 4.38 -10.52
N VAL A 136 -3.33 4.51 -9.84
CA VAL A 136 -2.14 3.69 -10.08
C VAL A 136 -1.87 2.84 -8.85
N ALA A 137 -1.63 1.55 -9.10
CA ALA A 137 -1.26 0.57 -8.09
C ALA A 137 0.21 0.16 -8.23
N ILE A 138 0.90 0.06 -7.09
CA ILE A 138 2.27 -0.44 -7.01
C ILE A 138 2.33 -1.51 -5.91
N ASP A 139 2.71 -2.74 -6.28
CA ASP A 139 2.87 -3.81 -5.31
C ASP A 139 4.27 -3.73 -4.68
N VAL A 140 4.33 -3.75 -3.36
CA VAL A 140 5.57 -3.63 -2.60
C VAL A 140 5.72 -4.79 -1.63
N ARG A 141 6.97 -5.16 -1.38
CA ARG A 141 7.35 -6.21 -0.42
C ARG A 141 8.56 -5.76 0.37
N ALA A 142 8.61 -6.15 1.64
CA ALA A 142 9.74 -5.95 2.51
C ALA A 142 10.06 -7.22 3.31
N SER A 143 11.35 -7.43 3.57
CA SER A 143 11.86 -8.47 4.44
C SER A 143 12.84 -7.88 5.46
N LEU A 144 12.63 -8.18 6.74
CA LEU A 144 13.50 -7.77 7.84
C LEU A 144 14.63 -8.79 8.00
N LEU A 145 15.79 -8.51 7.39
CA LEU A 145 16.95 -9.40 7.39
C LEU A 145 17.75 -9.34 8.71
N LYS A 146 17.75 -8.18 9.38
CA LYS A 146 18.39 -7.95 10.68
C LYS A 146 17.63 -6.88 11.46
N GLY A 147 17.52 -7.05 12.77
CA GLY A 147 16.87 -6.11 13.68
C GLY A 147 15.64 -6.73 14.37
N SER A 148 15.22 -6.12 15.47
CA SER A 148 14.14 -6.64 16.33
C SER A 148 12.74 -6.25 15.85
N SER A 149 12.58 -5.07 15.25
CA SER A 149 11.29 -4.61 14.73
C SER A 149 11.41 -3.56 13.63
N PHE A 150 10.45 -3.59 12.71
CA PHE A 150 10.28 -2.56 11.69
C PHE A 150 8.81 -2.46 11.30
N TYR A 151 8.27 -1.23 11.24
CA TYR A 151 6.90 -1.01 10.80
C TYR A 151 6.89 -0.61 9.32
N PHE A 152 6.34 -1.47 8.47
CA PHE A 152 6.25 -1.30 7.03
C PHE A 152 4.84 -0.85 6.64
N SER A 153 4.68 0.40 6.21
CA SER A 153 3.35 1.00 5.97
C SER A 153 3.36 1.90 4.74
N TYR A 154 2.18 2.21 4.20
CA TYR A 154 2.02 3.12 3.06
C TYR A 154 2.66 4.50 3.29
N ILE A 155 2.68 5.01 4.54
CA ILE A 155 3.32 6.31 4.87
C ILE A 155 4.83 6.31 4.67
N SER A 156 5.45 5.14 4.55
CA SER A 156 6.88 5.02 4.24
C SER A 156 7.16 5.30 2.76
N PHE A 157 6.14 5.54 1.93
CA PHE A 157 6.25 5.69 0.50
C PHE A 157 5.64 6.98 -0.03
N SER A 158 6.30 7.56 -1.03
CA SER A 158 5.78 8.67 -1.82
C SER A 158 6.06 8.41 -3.29
N LEU A 159 5.04 8.61 -4.13
CA LEU A 159 5.21 8.58 -5.58
C LEU A 159 5.46 10.01 -6.07
N PHE A 160 6.31 10.18 -7.07
CA PHE A 160 6.61 11.46 -7.67
C PHE A 160 6.36 11.41 -9.17
N ASP A 161 5.68 12.44 -9.65
CA ASP A 161 5.46 12.66 -11.08
C ASP A 161 6.75 13.22 -11.76
N PRO A 162 6.75 13.40 -13.10
CA PRO A 162 7.92 13.95 -13.81
C PRO A 162 8.31 15.36 -13.37
N ALA A 163 7.34 16.14 -12.87
CA ALA A 163 7.55 17.47 -12.33
C ALA A 163 8.06 17.45 -10.88
N ARG A 164 8.26 16.25 -10.30
CA ARG A 164 8.68 16.02 -8.90
C ARG A 164 7.64 16.48 -7.89
N THR A 165 6.39 16.51 -8.29
CA THR A 165 5.24 16.70 -7.41
C THR A 165 4.98 15.40 -6.66
N ALA A 166 4.87 15.47 -5.34
CA ALA A 166 4.60 14.30 -4.52
C ALA A 166 3.12 13.91 -4.60
N CYS A 167 2.87 12.62 -4.81
CA CYS A 167 1.56 11.99 -4.75
C CYS A 167 1.51 11.10 -3.51
N ALA A 168 0.57 11.39 -2.61
CA ALA A 168 0.39 10.63 -1.38
C ALA A 168 -0.16 9.24 -1.68
N ALA A 169 0.35 8.21 -1.00
CA ALA A 169 -0.31 6.92 -1.00
C ALA A 169 -1.65 7.03 -0.24
N LYS A 170 -2.72 6.49 -0.81
CA LYS A 170 -4.01 6.37 -0.12
C LYS A 170 -3.91 5.31 0.97
N SER A 171 -4.22 5.71 2.21
CA SER A 171 -4.33 4.82 3.37
C SER A 171 -5.54 3.89 3.28
N PHE A 172 -6.61 4.36 2.63
CA PHE A 172 -7.81 3.60 2.36
C PHE A 172 -8.25 3.89 0.93
N SER A 173 -8.32 2.83 0.13
CA SER A 173 -8.83 2.88 -1.23
C SER A 173 -9.85 1.78 -1.42
N ASN A 174 -11.03 2.13 -1.93
CA ASN A 174 -12.06 1.13 -2.22
C ASN A 174 -11.91 0.53 -3.64
N VAL A 175 -10.78 0.82 -4.30
CA VAL A 175 -10.41 0.37 -5.65
C VAL A 175 -9.88 -1.07 -5.65
N ILE A 176 -9.24 -1.49 -4.56
CA ILE A 176 -8.79 -2.86 -4.34
C ILE A 176 -9.24 -3.35 -2.95
N PRO A 177 -9.39 -4.67 -2.72
CA PRO A 177 -9.74 -5.19 -1.39
C PRO A 177 -8.79 -4.69 -0.30
N SER A 178 -9.32 -4.34 0.87
CA SER A 178 -8.52 -3.85 2.00
C SER A 178 -7.45 -4.84 2.46
N SER A 179 -7.66 -6.14 2.24
CA SER A 179 -6.67 -7.19 2.51
C SER A 179 -5.46 -7.17 1.56
N GLN A 180 -5.56 -6.51 0.41
CA GLN A 180 -4.46 -6.36 -0.54
C GLN A 180 -3.71 -5.04 -0.34
N GLN A 181 -4.28 -4.08 0.39
CA GLN A 181 -3.67 -2.77 0.62
C GLN A 181 -2.56 -2.82 1.65
N LEU A 182 -1.50 -2.04 1.44
CA LEU A 182 -0.48 -1.85 2.46
C LEU A 182 -0.93 -0.84 3.53
N ASN A 183 -1.75 -1.27 4.49
CA ASN A 183 -2.13 -0.40 5.62
C ASN A 183 -0.97 -0.25 6.62
N GLY A 184 -0.29 -1.35 6.90
CA GLY A 184 0.80 -1.41 7.86
C GLY A 184 1.08 -2.83 8.31
N VAL A 185 2.35 -3.20 8.37
CA VAL A 185 2.81 -4.51 8.83
C VAL A 185 3.91 -4.29 9.86
N SER A 186 3.69 -4.78 11.08
CA SER A 186 4.73 -4.83 12.10
C SER A 186 5.59 -6.07 11.84
N MET A 187 6.78 -5.85 11.30
CA MET A 187 7.78 -6.90 11.11
C MET A 187 8.63 -7.04 12.37
N SER A 188 9.01 -8.27 12.70
CA SER A 188 9.73 -8.65 13.92
C SER A 188 10.56 -9.91 13.72
N ASP A 189 11.03 -10.52 14.80
CA ASP A 189 11.67 -11.83 14.76
C ASP A 189 10.74 -12.98 14.34
N THR A 190 9.43 -12.83 14.54
CA THR A 190 8.44 -13.84 14.16
C THR A 190 7.78 -13.55 12.82
N VAL A 191 7.57 -12.27 12.50
CA VAL A 191 6.99 -11.83 11.23
C VAL A 191 8.08 -11.12 10.43
N LYS A 192 8.83 -11.88 9.64
CA LYS A 192 10.01 -11.36 8.91
C LYS A 192 9.65 -10.65 7.61
N GLU A 193 8.41 -10.76 7.14
CA GLU A 193 8.00 -10.25 5.84
C GLU A 193 6.73 -9.41 5.93
N GLY A 194 6.64 -8.41 5.06
CA GLY A 194 5.46 -7.58 4.87
C GLY A 194 5.24 -7.30 3.39
N SER A 195 3.99 -7.28 2.97
CA SER A 195 3.64 -6.96 1.58
C SER A 195 2.29 -6.30 1.49
N GLY A 196 2.07 -5.59 0.39
CA GLY A 196 0.79 -4.98 0.07
C GLY A 196 0.89 -4.12 -1.17
N THR A 197 -0.24 -3.57 -1.57
CA THR A 197 -0.36 -2.68 -2.72
C THR A 197 -0.57 -1.25 -2.24
N LEU A 198 0.24 -0.34 -2.76
CA LEU A 198 0.08 1.10 -2.64
C LEU A 198 -0.85 1.60 -3.74
N ILE A 199 -1.74 2.53 -3.41
CA ILE A 199 -2.63 3.17 -4.38
C ILE A 199 -2.37 4.68 -4.40
N PHE A 200 -2.22 5.24 -5.59
CA PHE A 200 -2.02 6.66 -5.85
C PHE A 200 -3.06 7.16 -6.86
N GLN A 201 -3.38 8.46 -6.82
CA GLN A 201 -4.05 9.14 -7.94
C GLN A 201 -3.03 9.98 -8.69
N VAL A 202 -2.91 9.75 -10.00
CA VAL A 202 -2.06 10.52 -10.91
C VAL A 202 -2.93 11.11 -12.00
N LYS A 203 -2.42 12.12 -12.71
CA LYS A 203 -3.14 12.69 -13.86
C LYS A 203 -3.38 11.60 -14.92
N ALA A 204 -4.60 11.51 -15.43
CA ALA A 204 -4.97 10.50 -16.42
C ALA A 204 -4.07 10.62 -17.67
N GLY A 205 -3.58 9.48 -18.17
CA GLY A 205 -2.69 9.45 -19.33
C GLY A 205 -1.23 9.81 -19.01
N SER A 206 -0.84 9.85 -17.74
CA SER A 206 0.56 10.06 -17.36
C SER A 206 1.44 8.91 -17.85
N ASP A 207 2.65 9.24 -18.32
CA ASP A 207 3.64 8.21 -18.62
C ASP A 207 4.14 7.57 -17.32
N LEU A 208 3.63 6.38 -17.01
CA LEU A 208 3.99 5.62 -15.82
C LEU A 208 5.49 5.33 -15.72
N LYS A 209 6.22 5.36 -16.85
CA LYS A 209 7.67 5.12 -16.86
C LYS A 209 8.46 6.27 -16.24
N GLN A 210 7.89 7.46 -16.20
CA GLN A 210 8.55 8.63 -15.65
C GLN A 210 8.29 8.79 -14.15
N LEU A 211 7.40 7.99 -13.58
CA LEU A 211 7.10 7.99 -12.15
C LEU A 211 8.28 7.47 -11.35
N THR A 212 8.52 8.10 -10.20
CA THR A 212 9.55 7.71 -9.25
C THR A 212 8.91 7.39 -7.91
N LEU A 213 9.08 6.16 -7.41
CA LEU A 213 8.66 5.79 -6.06
C LEU A 213 9.84 5.93 -5.10
N LEU A 214 9.66 6.65 -4.00
CA LEU A 214 10.64 6.73 -2.92
C LEU A 214 10.13 6.00 -1.69
N PHE A 215 11.07 5.43 -0.93
CA PHE A 215 10.83 4.77 0.35
C PHE A 215 11.71 5.38 1.45
N SER A 216 11.17 5.52 2.66
CA SER A 216 11.92 5.85 3.86
C SER A 216 11.80 4.75 4.90
N SER A 217 12.94 4.33 5.45
CA SER A 217 13.01 3.41 6.60
C SER A 217 12.92 4.12 7.96
N THR A 218 12.82 5.45 7.98
CA THR A 218 12.79 6.26 9.19
C THR A 218 11.61 7.21 9.18
N SER A 219 11.24 7.74 10.36
CA SER A 219 10.18 8.74 10.48
C SER A 219 10.61 10.15 10.05
N SER A 220 11.87 10.36 9.66
CA SER A 220 12.39 11.68 9.28
C SER A 220 11.93 12.13 7.88
N GLY A 221 11.31 11.24 7.10
CA GLY A 221 10.91 11.53 5.72
C GLY A 221 12.10 11.61 4.74
N ALA A 222 13.31 11.29 5.18
CA ALA A 222 14.45 11.15 4.29
C ALA A 222 14.32 9.84 3.51
N ALA A 223 14.30 9.92 2.17
CA ALA A 223 14.28 8.73 1.34
C ALA A 223 15.58 7.92 1.55
N THR A 224 15.45 6.61 1.67
CA THR A 224 16.56 5.66 1.82
C THR A 224 16.67 4.69 0.64
N ALA A 225 15.59 4.55 -0.15
CA ALA A 225 15.59 3.82 -1.41
C ALA A 225 14.60 4.45 -2.40
N GLY A 226 14.77 4.16 -3.69
CA GLY A 226 13.86 4.62 -4.72
C GLY A 226 13.86 3.73 -5.97
N TRP A 227 12.77 3.79 -6.71
CA TRP A 227 12.54 3.05 -7.95
C TRP A 227 12.01 3.95 -9.06
N LYS A 228 12.47 3.68 -10.28
CA LYS A 228 12.01 4.31 -11.51
C LYS A 228 11.97 3.25 -12.62
N SER A 229 11.11 3.43 -13.62
CA SER A 229 11.10 2.55 -14.80
C SER A 229 12.20 2.91 -15.80
#